data_AF-A0A9K3HQI9-F1
#
_entry.id   AF-A0A9K3HQI9-F1
#
_cell.length_a   1.000
_cell.length_b   1.000
_cell.length_c   1.000
_cell.angle_alpha   90.00
_cell.angle_beta   90.00
_cell.angle_gamma   90.00
#
_symmetry.space_group_name_H-M   'P 1'
#
loop_
_entity.id
_entity.type
_entity.pdbx_description
1 polymer ?
#
loop_
_entity_poly.entity_id
_entity_poly.type
_entity_poly.pdbx_seq_one_letter_code
_entity_poly.pdbx_strand_id
1 'polypeptide(L)'
;MGFNKTLVAMKMAVRVAGHRAGYLEYARHVEEVLHQHFGSRRCSAGEGAKDELRKDEDNYNSISIPVLDIITEALKHEDYVARLKSFFEPPDTVELSDEEDDADDAEGAE
;
A
#
# COMPACT_ATOMS: atom_id res chain seq x y z
N MET A 1 0.37 -3.96 -9.98
CA MET A 1 -0.52 -3.67 -8.83
C MET A 1 0.25 -2.68 -7.94
N GLY A 2 -0.27 -1.48 -7.69
CA GLY A 2 0.53 -0.42 -7.06
C GLY A 2 0.92 -0.72 -5.61
N PHE A 3 2.16 -0.39 -5.23
CA PHE A 3 2.76 -0.52 -3.89
C PHE A 3 1.77 -0.30 -2.73
N ASN A 4 1.03 0.80 -2.77
CA ASN A 4 0.06 1.17 -1.74
C ASN A 4 -1.08 0.15 -1.55
N LYS A 5 -1.55 -0.49 -2.64
CA LYS A 5 -2.63 -1.47 -2.55
C LYS A 5 -2.18 -2.75 -1.85
N THR A 6 -0.99 -3.23 -2.18
CA THR A 6 -0.43 -4.45 -1.56
C THR A 6 -0.12 -4.22 -0.08
N LEU A 7 0.42 -3.05 0.28
CA LEU A 7 0.62 -2.66 1.69
C LEU A 7 -0.68 -2.62 2.49
N VAL A 8 -1.73 -2.01 1.93
CA VAL A 8 -3.04 -1.94 2.59
C VAL A 8 -3.64 -3.34 2.77
N ALA A 9 -3.55 -4.19 1.75
CA ALA A 9 -4.00 -5.58 1.83
C ALA A 9 -3.26 -6.35 2.94
N MET A 10 -1.93 -6.32 2.95
CA MET A 10 -1.09 -6.96 3.97
C MET A 10 -1.45 -6.47 5.39
N LYS A 11 -1.60 -5.15 5.58
CA LYS A 11 -1.99 -4.58 6.88
C LYS A 11 -3.35 -5.11 7.36
N MET A 12 -4.31 -5.25 6.46
CA MET A 12 -5.63 -5.79 6.79
C MET A 12 -5.56 -7.29 7.10
N ALA A 13 -4.81 -8.06 6.31
CA ALA A 13 -4.63 -9.50 6.52
C ALA A 13 -3.97 -9.79 7.87
N VAL A 14 -2.92 -9.05 8.25
CA VAL A 14 -2.27 -9.15 9.57
C VAL A 14 -3.28 -8.90 10.70
N ARG A 15 -4.12 -7.87 10.56
CA ARG A 15 -5.14 -7.55 11.57
C ARG A 15 -6.16 -8.67 11.72
N VAL A 16 -6.65 -9.22 10.62
CA VAL A 16 -7.66 -10.29 10.64
C VAL A 16 -7.07 -11.59 11.20
N ALA A 17 -5.87 -11.97 10.77
CA ALA A 17 -5.15 -13.13 11.28
C ALA A 17 -4.85 -13.00 12.78
N GLY A 18 -4.39 -11.83 13.21
CA GLY A 18 -4.12 -11.53 14.62
C GLY A 18 -5.38 -11.58 15.49
N HIS A 19 -6.50 -11.02 15.00
CA HIS A 19 -7.79 -11.13 15.70
C HIS A 19 -8.19 -12.60 15.87
N ARG A 20 -8.10 -13.42 14.82
CA ARG A 20 -8.42 -14.84 14.93
C ARG A 20 -7.52 -15.54 15.95
N ALA A 21 -6.20 -15.35 15.86
CA ALA A 21 -5.24 -15.97 16.76
C ALA A 21 -5.52 -15.61 18.22
N GLY A 22 -5.70 -14.31 18.52
CA GLY A 22 -6.01 -13.84 19.86
C GLY A 22 -7.35 -14.35 20.39
N TYR A 23 -8.38 -14.42 19.54
CA TYR A 23 -9.66 -15.01 19.92
C TYR A 23 -9.50 -16.50 20.29
N LEU A 24 -8.77 -17.28 19.49
CA LEU A 24 -8.56 -18.72 19.75
C LEU A 24 -7.75 -18.95 21.02
N GLU A 25 -6.74 -18.13 21.28
CA GLU A 25 -5.96 -18.18 22.51
C GLU A 25 -6.82 -17.85 23.74
N TYR A 26 -7.62 -16.79 23.65
CA TYR A 26 -8.57 -16.45 24.71
C TYR A 26 -9.61 -17.56 24.93
N ALA A 27 -10.21 -18.08 23.86
CA ALA A 27 -11.18 -19.17 23.95
C ALA A 27 -10.57 -20.39 24.66
N ARG A 28 -9.36 -20.81 24.27
CA ARG A 28 -8.64 -21.90 24.93
C ARG A 28 -8.52 -21.68 26.44
N HIS A 29 -8.10 -20.50 26.88
CA HIS A 29 -7.96 -20.20 28.30
C HIS A 29 -9.29 -20.23 29.06
N VAL A 30 -10.36 -19.71 28.46
CA VAL A 30 -11.70 -19.75 29.07
C VAL A 30 -12.23 -21.19 29.11
N GLU A 31 -12.01 -21.98 28.06
CA GLU A 31 -12.37 -23.40 28.02
C GLU A 31 -11.66 -24.21 29.11
N GLU A 32 -10.37 -23.95 29.35
CA GLU A 32 -9.58 -24.58 30.41
C GLU A 32 -10.15 -24.28 31.81
N VAL A 33 -10.62 -23.06 32.05
CA VAL A 33 -11.14 -22.62 33.36
C VAL A 33 -12.60 -23.07 33.58
N LEU A 34 -13.43 -23.02 32.54
CA LEU A 34 -14.87 -23.29 32.66
C LEU A 34 -15.26 -24.72 32.28
N HIS A 35 -14.31 -25.52 31.76
CA HIS A 35 -14.55 -26.87 31.24
C HIS A 35 -15.70 -26.94 30.21
N GLN A 36 -15.89 -25.86 29.46
CA GLN A 36 -16.93 -25.73 28.44
C GLN A 36 -16.29 -25.28 27.13
N HIS A 37 -16.59 -25.94 26.01
CA HIS A 37 -16.07 -25.62 24.69
C HIS A 37 -16.79 -24.39 24.06
N PHE A 38 -16.01 -23.39 23.66
CA PHE A 38 -16.44 -22.20 22.93
C PHE A 38 -16.09 -22.28 21.43
N GLY A 39 -14.91 -22.83 21.10
CA GLY A 39 -14.40 -22.97 19.75
C GLY A 39 -14.27 -21.66 18.98
N SER A 40 -14.08 -21.76 17.66
CA SER A 40 -13.91 -20.62 16.74
C SER A 40 -15.22 -20.00 16.23
N ARG A 41 -16.39 -20.61 16.53
CA ARG A 41 -17.67 -20.29 15.87
C ARG A 41 -18.12 -18.83 16.04
N ARG A 42 -17.75 -18.19 17.16
CA ARG A 42 -18.09 -16.78 17.43
C ARG A 42 -16.98 -15.81 17.03
N CYS A 43 -15.86 -16.31 16.51
CA CYS A 43 -14.83 -15.47 15.95
C CYS A 43 -15.34 -14.84 14.66
N SER A 44 -15.32 -13.50 14.57
CA SER A 44 -15.70 -12.80 13.35
C SER A 44 -14.65 -12.93 12.24
N ALA A 45 -13.44 -13.38 12.57
CA ALA A 45 -12.37 -13.62 11.60
C ALA A 45 -12.44 -15.06 11.06
N GLY A 46 -12.48 -15.18 9.73
CA GLY A 46 -12.64 -16.44 9.02
C GLY A 46 -11.50 -17.43 9.21
N GLU A 47 -11.76 -18.72 8.95
CA GLU A 47 -10.75 -19.79 9.17
C GLU A 47 -9.54 -19.67 8.26
N GLY A 48 -9.72 -19.14 7.05
CA GLY A 48 -8.66 -18.88 6.09
C GLY A 48 -7.79 -17.66 6.39
N ALA A 49 -8.00 -16.93 7.49
CA ALA A 49 -7.28 -15.68 7.77
C ALA A 49 -5.74 -15.84 7.77
N LYS A 50 -5.24 -17.00 8.20
CA LYS A 50 -3.80 -17.29 8.19
C LYS A 50 -3.27 -17.56 6.77
N ASP A 51 -4.05 -18.23 5.94
CA ASP A 51 -3.68 -18.51 4.56
C ASP A 51 -3.77 -17.26 3.69
N GLU A 52 -4.78 -16.41 3.93
CA GLU A 52 -4.90 -15.08 3.32
C GLU A 52 -3.71 -14.18 3.69
N LEU A 53 -3.30 -14.18 4.98
CA LEU A 53 -2.08 -13.49 5.39
C LEU A 53 -0.86 -13.99 4.64
N ARG A 54 -0.67 -15.31 4.52
CA ARG A 54 0.48 -15.87 3.78
C ARG A 54 0.49 -15.42 2.32
N LYS A 55 -0.67 -15.42 1.67
CA LYS A 55 -0.82 -14.96 0.28
C LYS A 55 -0.47 -13.47 0.15
N ASP A 56 -0.94 -12.63 1.06
CA ASP A 56 -0.65 -11.19 1.02
C ASP A 56 0.79 -10.88 1.40
N GLU A 57 1.41 -11.72 2.24
CA GLU A 57 2.84 -11.68 2.54
C GLU A 57 3.68 -12.02 1.31
N ASP A 58 3.35 -13.09 0.58
CA ASP A 58 3.99 -13.44 -0.68
C ASP A 58 3.88 -12.30 -1.71
N ASN A 59 2.70 -11.70 -1.80
CA ASN A 59 2.48 -10.52 -2.65
C ASN A 59 3.32 -9.32 -2.21
N TYR A 60 3.40 -9.05 -0.90
CA TYR A 60 4.20 -7.97 -0.33
C TYR A 60 5.69 -8.16 -0.62
N ASN A 61 6.20 -9.38 -0.45
CA ASN A 61 7.60 -9.73 -0.71
C ASN A 61 7.96 -9.68 -2.20
N SER A 62 6.95 -9.77 -3.10
CA SER A 62 7.14 -9.63 -4.56
C SER A 62 7.16 -8.17 -5.05
N ILE A 63 6.92 -7.19 -4.17
CA ILE A 63 6.94 -5.78 -4.54
C ILE A 63 8.38 -5.38 -4.90
N SER A 64 8.59 -4.98 -6.15
CA SER A 64 9.76 -4.18 -6.52
C SER A 64 9.48 -2.70 -6.22
N ILE A 65 10.49 -2.02 -5.69
CA ILE A 65 10.51 -0.56 -5.55
C ILE A 65 11.40 -0.04 -6.69
N PRO A 66 10.83 0.47 -7.80
CA PRO A 66 11.60 0.79 -9.00
C PRO A 66 12.73 1.80 -8.76
N VAL A 67 12.55 2.71 -7.80
CA VAL A 67 13.60 3.68 -7.45
C VAL A 67 14.84 3.00 -6.85
N LEU A 68 14.70 1.85 -6.18
CA LEU A 68 15.84 1.09 -5.67
C LEU A 68 16.68 0.49 -6.80
N ASP A 69 16.04 0.04 -7.88
CA ASP A 69 16.75 -0.48 -9.06
C ASP A 69 17.57 0.65 -9.73
N ILE A 70 16.98 1.83 -9.85
CA ILE A 70 17.64 3.03 -10.38
C ILE A 70 18.81 3.46 -9.50
N ILE A 71 18.62 3.48 -8.17
CA ILE A 71 19.70 3.79 -7.22
C ILE A 71 20.83 2.75 -7.35
N THR A 72 20.48 1.46 -7.39
CA THR A 72 21.44 0.36 -7.50
C THR A 72 22.26 0.47 -8.77
N GLU A 73 21.64 0.87 -9.88
CA GLU A 73 22.36 1.09 -11.14
C GLU A 73 23.26 2.34 -11.06
N ALA A 74 22.76 3.45 -10.53
CA ALA A 74 23.53 4.69 -10.42
C ALA A 74 24.81 4.49 -9.59
N LEU A 75 24.73 3.71 -8.50
CA LEU A 75 25.85 3.42 -7.61
C LEU A 75 26.98 2.59 -8.26
N LYS A 76 26.77 2.00 -9.45
CA LYS A 76 27.82 1.28 -10.20
C LYS A 76 28.78 2.21 -10.92
N HIS A 77 28.47 3.49 -11.03
CA HIS A 77 29.25 4.46 -11.78
C HIS A 77 29.99 5.44 -10.87
N GLU A 78 31.15 5.94 -11.31
CA GLU A 78 31.95 6.91 -10.55
C GLU A 78 31.23 8.26 -10.36
N ASP A 79 30.35 8.63 -11.30
CA ASP A 79 29.53 9.83 -11.31
C ASP A 79 28.16 9.65 -10.63
N TYR A 80 28.01 8.65 -9.75
CA TYR A 80 26.73 8.30 -9.09
C TYR A 80 26.03 9.51 -8.45
N VAL A 81 26.77 10.48 -7.89
CA VAL A 81 26.19 11.69 -7.28
C VAL A 81 25.43 12.53 -8.30
N ALA A 82 25.99 12.72 -9.50
CA ALA A 82 25.34 13.49 -10.56
C ALA A 82 24.10 12.76 -11.09
N ARG A 83 24.22 11.43 -11.30
CA ARG A 83 23.11 10.58 -11.76
C ARG A 83 21.94 10.52 -10.79
N LEU A 84 22.22 10.43 -9.48
CA LEU A 84 21.17 10.45 -8.47
C LEU A 84 20.50 11.82 -8.40
N LYS A 85 21.27 12.92 -8.53
CA LYS A 85 20.71 14.28 -8.53
C LYS A 85 19.75 14.51 -9.69
N SER A 86 20.10 14.11 -10.90
CA SER A 86 19.23 14.29 -12.08
C SER A 86 17.90 13.55 -11.97
N PHE A 87 17.82 12.48 -11.15
CA PHE A 87 16.57 11.77 -10.92
C PHE A 87 15.58 12.54 -10.02
N PHE A 88 16.10 13.39 -9.13
CA PHE A 88 15.28 14.21 -8.22
C PHE A 88 15.09 15.64 -8.74
N GLU A 89 15.68 15.99 -9.87
CA GLU A 89 15.44 17.29 -10.51
C GLU A 89 14.01 17.36 -11.02
N PRO A 90 13.24 18.43 -10.68
CA PRO A 90 11.92 18.61 -11.22
C PRO A 90 12.00 18.75 -12.75
N PRO A 91 11.00 18.27 -13.51
CA PRO A 91 10.96 18.50 -14.94
C PRO A 91 10.95 20.01 -15.23
N ASP A 92 11.60 20.43 -16.31
CA ASP A 92 11.57 21.81 -16.76
C ASP A 92 10.11 22.28 -16.84
N THR A 93 9.79 23.33 -16.06
CA THR A 93 8.48 23.97 -16.12
C THR A 93 8.32 24.55 -17.52
N VAL A 94 7.45 23.94 -18.32
CA VAL A 94 6.98 24.56 -19.56
C VAL A 94 6.18 25.77 -19.12
N GLU A 95 6.72 26.97 -19.31
CA GLU A 95 5.93 28.20 -19.17
C GLU A 95 4.85 28.15 -20.25
N LEU A 96 3.63 27.82 -19.82
CA LEU A 96 2.44 27.98 -20.64
C LEU A 96 2.26 29.49 -20.79
N SER A 97 2.49 30.00 -22.00
CA SER A 97 2.10 31.36 -22.33
C SER A 97 0.58 31.45 -22.22
N ASP A 98 0.08 32.20 -21.24
CA ASP A 98 -1.31 32.64 -21.20
C ASP A 98 -1.53 33.54 -22.42
N GLU A 99 -1.96 32.95 -23.54
CA GLU A 99 -2.66 33.69 -24.59
C GLU A 99 -4.02 34.05 -24.01
N GLU A 100 -4.16 35.31 -23.59
CA GLU A 100 -5.45 35.87 -23.19
C GLU A 100 -6.42 35.77 -24.37
N ASP A 101 -7.49 35.00 -24.20
CA ASP A 101 -8.60 34.88 -25.14
C ASP A 101 -9.45 36.14 -25.01
N ASP A 102 -9.25 37.11 -25.90
CA ASP A 102 -10.10 38.30 -26.06
C ASP A 102 -11.50 37.85 -26.49
N ALA A 103 -12.36 37.54 -25.52
CA ALA A 103 -13.79 37.32 -25.76
C ALA A 103 -14.48 38.68 -25.99
N ASP A 104 -14.70 38.99 -27.27
CA ASP A 104 -15.51 40.11 -27.77
C ASP A 104 -16.92 40.07 -27.16
N ASP A 105 -17.24 41.10 -26.39
CA ASP A 105 -18.51 41.31 -25.69
C ASP A 105 -19.60 41.71 -26.68
N ALA A 106 -20.44 40.75 -27.09
CA ALA A 106 -21.66 41.04 -27.84
C ALA A 106 -22.86 41.15 -26.88
N GLU A 107 -22.99 42.29 -26.20
CA GLU A 107 -24.26 42.78 -25.67
C GLU A 107 -25.22 43.11 -26.82
N GLY A 108 -26.47 42.63 -26.72
CA GLY A 108 -27.53 42.99 -27.66
C GLY A 108 -28.88 42.36 -27.31
N ALA A 109 -29.63 43.04 -26.46
CA ALA A 109 -30.97 42.69 -25.98
C ALA A 109 -32.05 42.71 -27.08
N GLU A 110 -32.96 41.72 -27.05
CA GLU A 110 -34.41 41.80 -26.77
C GLU A 110 -35.17 40.56 -27.27
#